data_AF-A0A2N0A0F7-F1
#
_entry.id   AF-A0A2N0A0F7-F1
#
_cell.length_a   1.000
_cell.length_b   1.000
_cell.length_c   1.000
_cell.angle_alpha   90.00
_cell.angle_beta   90.00
_cell.angle_gamma   90.00
#
_symmetry.space_group_name_H-M   'P 1'
#
loop_
_entity.id
_entity.type
_entity.pdbx_description
1 polymer ?
#
loop_
_entity_poly.entity_id
_entity_poly.type
_entity_poly.pdbx_seq_one_letter_code
_entity_poly.pdbx_strand_id
1 'polypeptide(L)'
;MTLPKLSSNSNIQKFVGLKKFFRSHETGVSRERIEDFKKFNKLINYGGDEVAFDILGSLNFGQATSDSDTDIVMYTRCEEGKMGECGLENCYKISLFKHMFLNLVTFEHNSQAYKLEIVDSINLNQLEKDIKDKNADSALLIRFCFYRSICRGVNRRLLHKYENMISENLPLWEKISESLEECFEGIIKSSQHTYSFHKYAGRLADKGIKLPGSMAEKIKDYLKQ
;
A
#
# COMPACT_ATOMS: atom_id res chain seq x y z
N MET A 1 3.43 12.92 -6.55
CA MET A 1 3.20 12.31 -7.87
C MET A 1 3.24 10.80 -7.71
N THR A 2 2.53 10.06 -8.55
CA THR A 2 2.78 8.64 -8.81
C THR A 2 3.99 8.57 -9.76
N LEU A 3 4.83 7.53 -9.72
CA LEU A 3 5.99 7.38 -10.62
C LEU A 3 5.61 7.77 -12.08
N PRO A 4 6.41 8.60 -12.77
CA PRO A 4 5.95 9.41 -13.91
C PRO A 4 5.45 8.66 -15.15
N LYS A 5 5.71 7.36 -15.32
CA LYS A 5 5.02 6.54 -16.36
C LYS A 5 3.97 5.55 -15.83
N LEU A 6 3.62 5.55 -14.54
CA LEU A 6 2.44 4.78 -14.08
C LEU A 6 1.14 5.27 -14.71
N SER A 7 1.17 6.48 -15.28
CA SER A 7 0.06 7.05 -16.03
C SER A 7 -0.08 6.52 -17.46
N SER A 8 0.80 5.68 -18.01
CA SER A 8 0.60 5.12 -19.36
C SER A 8 -0.03 3.73 -19.39
N ASN A 9 0.05 2.97 -18.29
CA ASN A 9 -0.55 1.64 -18.22
C ASN A 9 -2.06 1.73 -17.96
N SER A 10 -2.86 1.23 -18.92
CA SER A 10 -4.32 1.32 -18.89
C SER A 10 -4.95 0.60 -17.70
N ASN A 11 -4.40 -0.55 -17.29
CA ASN A 11 -4.90 -1.33 -16.16
C ASN A 11 -4.68 -0.62 -14.83
N ILE A 12 -3.52 0.02 -14.67
CA ILE A 12 -3.20 0.81 -13.48
C ILE A 12 -4.13 2.02 -13.40
N GLN A 13 -4.35 2.72 -14.51
CA GLN A 13 -5.29 3.85 -14.55
C GLN A 13 -6.72 3.42 -14.17
N LYS A 14 -7.21 2.30 -14.73
CA LYS A 14 -8.52 1.73 -14.37
C LYS A 14 -8.59 1.45 -12.87
N PHE A 15 -7.59 0.77 -12.32
CA PHE A 15 -7.52 0.47 -10.89
C PHE A 15 -7.55 1.73 -10.03
N VAL A 16 -6.71 2.72 -10.34
CA VAL A 16 -6.64 4.00 -9.61
C VAL A 16 -7.97 4.75 -9.68
N GLY A 17 -8.64 4.73 -10.84
CA GLY A 17 -9.96 5.30 -11.04
C GLY A 17 -11.03 4.66 -10.15
N LEU A 18 -11.08 3.32 -10.13
CA LEU A 18 -11.98 2.57 -9.26
C LEU A 18 -11.70 2.85 -7.79
N LYS A 19 -10.43 2.80 -7.38
CA LYS A 19 -9.99 3.13 -6.02
C LYS A 19 -10.43 4.54 -5.62
N LYS A 20 -10.30 5.54 -6.50
CA LYS A 20 -10.74 6.91 -6.23
C LYS A 20 -12.25 6.99 -5.98
N PHE A 21 -13.05 6.25 -6.75
CA PHE A 21 -14.50 6.19 -6.57
C PHE A 21 -14.90 5.57 -5.22
N PHE A 22 -14.32 4.43 -4.84
CA PHE A 22 -14.63 3.85 -3.52
C PHE A 22 -14.18 4.76 -2.38
N ARG A 23 -13.03 5.44 -2.53
CA ARG A 23 -12.53 6.39 -1.53
C ARG A 23 -13.35 7.68 -1.44
N SER A 24 -14.11 8.08 -2.46
CA SER A 24 -15.05 9.21 -2.30
C SER A 24 -16.22 8.87 -1.38
N HIS A 25 -16.44 7.58 -1.10
CA HIS A 25 -17.45 7.07 -0.18
C HIS A 25 -16.79 6.42 1.05
N GLU A 26 -15.65 6.99 1.48
CA GLU A 26 -14.82 6.44 2.55
C GLU A 26 -15.57 6.37 3.90
N THR A 27 -15.48 5.23 4.57
CA THR A 27 -16.13 4.97 5.87
C THR A 27 -15.48 5.74 7.02
N GLY A 28 -16.21 5.97 8.10
CA GLY A 28 -15.66 6.53 9.34
C GLY A 28 -14.49 5.70 9.87
N VAL A 29 -14.68 4.38 9.98
CA VAL A 29 -13.63 3.42 10.39
C VAL A 29 -12.37 3.55 9.53
N SER A 30 -12.53 3.75 8.22
CA SER A 30 -11.37 3.91 7.33
C SER A 30 -10.60 5.19 7.62
N ARG A 31 -11.28 6.31 7.88
CA ARG A 31 -10.62 7.58 8.20
C ARG A 31 -9.88 7.51 9.52
N GLU A 32 -10.50 6.90 10.51
CA GLU A 32 -9.97 6.71 11.86
C GLU A 32 -8.68 5.89 11.85
N ARG A 33 -8.70 4.69 11.25
CA ARG A 33 -7.50 3.85 11.16
C ARG A 33 -6.36 4.51 10.40
N ILE A 34 -6.69 5.29 9.36
CA ILE A 34 -5.67 6.08 8.64
C ILE A 34 -5.05 7.15 9.54
N GLU A 35 -5.83 7.74 10.44
CA GLU A 35 -5.30 8.69 11.41
C GLU A 35 -4.39 7.99 12.44
N ASP A 36 -4.70 6.77 12.87
CA ASP A 36 -3.82 5.98 13.73
C ASP A 36 -2.43 5.78 13.10
N PHE A 37 -2.35 5.41 11.81
CA PHE A 37 -1.07 5.28 11.12
C PHE A 37 -0.32 6.61 11.02
N LYS A 38 -1.03 7.73 10.85
CA LYS A 38 -0.38 9.06 10.84
C LYS A 38 0.13 9.44 12.23
N LYS A 39 -0.65 9.20 13.29
CA LYS A 39 -0.25 9.42 14.68
C LYS A 39 0.99 8.57 14.99
N PHE A 40 0.94 7.27 14.68
CA PHE A 40 2.06 6.36 14.89
C PHE A 40 3.31 6.80 14.13
N ASN A 41 3.17 7.14 12.84
CA ASN A 41 4.29 7.67 12.07
C ASN A 41 4.91 8.92 12.70
N LYS A 42 4.09 9.85 13.23
CA LYS A 42 4.62 11.04 13.93
C LYS A 42 5.40 10.65 15.19
N LEU A 43 4.92 9.68 15.96
CA LEU A 43 5.59 9.20 17.18
C LEU A 43 6.96 8.58 16.85
N ILE A 44 7.02 7.71 15.85
CA ILE A 44 8.29 7.06 15.45
C ILE A 44 9.29 8.08 14.90
N ASN A 45 8.86 9.00 14.04
CA ASN A 45 9.73 10.06 13.54
C ASN A 45 10.23 10.99 14.65
N TYR A 46 9.44 11.25 15.70
CA TYR A 46 9.89 12.02 16.86
C TYR A 46 10.98 11.28 17.65
N GLY A 47 10.93 9.94 17.68
CA GLY A 47 11.98 9.09 18.24
C GLY A 47 13.25 9.00 17.37
N GLY A 48 13.28 9.64 16.20
CA GLY A 48 14.43 9.65 15.28
C GLY A 48 14.46 8.51 14.26
N ASP A 49 13.46 7.62 14.30
CA ASP A 49 13.35 6.52 13.35
C ASP A 49 12.48 6.87 12.14
N GLU A 50 12.84 6.34 10.98
CA GLU A 50 12.05 6.46 9.76
C GLU A 50 11.11 5.27 9.61
N VAL A 51 9.80 5.56 9.49
CA VAL A 51 8.80 4.55 9.13
C VAL A 51 7.82 5.11 8.10
N ALA A 52 7.34 4.27 7.20
CA ALA A 52 6.22 4.56 6.33
C ALA A 52 5.39 3.29 6.11
N PHE A 53 4.19 3.47 5.57
CA PHE A 53 3.27 2.36 5.33
C PHE A 53 2.61 2.46 3.97
N ASP A 54 2.39 1.32 3.33
CA ASP A 54 1.41 1.20 2.27
C ASP A 54 0.28 0.30 2.72
N ILE A 55 -0.94 0.80 2.60
CA ILE A 55 -2.13 0.12 3.11
C ILE A 55 -2.83 -0.60 1.97
N LEU A 56 -3.26 -1.84 2.24
CA LEU A 56 -3.92 -2.74 1.31
C LEU A 56 -5.38 -3.00 1.71
N GLY A 57 -6.03 -3.89 0.94
CA GLY A 57 -7.36 -4.40 1.25
C GLY A 57 -8.44 -3.32 1.38
N SER A 58 -9.37 -3.53 2.32
CA SER A 58 -10.54 -2.66 2.50
C SER A 58 -10.15 -1.22 2.85
N LEU A 59 -9.08 -1.04 3.64
CA LEU A 59 -8.63 0.28 4.07
C LEU A 59 -8.00 1.08 2.91
N ASN A 60 -7.35 0.39 1.97
CA ASN A 60 -6.85 1.00 0.72
C ASN A 60 -7.97 1.65 -0.11
N PHE A 61 -9.13 1.00 -0.15
CA PHE A 61 -10.33 1.47 -0.86
C PHE A 61 -11.23 2.40 -0.03
N GLY A 62 -10.89 2.62 1.25
CA GLY A 62 -11.73 3.40 2.17
C GLY A 62 -13.04 2.69 2.56
N GLN A 63 -13.11 1.37 2.40
CA GLN A 63 -14.30 0.56 2.62
C GLN A 63 -14.17 -0.35 3.85
N ALA A 64 -13.26 -0.06 4.78
CA ALA A 64 -13.10 -0.83 6.01
C ALA A 64 -14.34 -0.72 6.92
N THR A 65 -14.64 -1.83 7.59
CA THR A 65 -15.64 -1.98 8.66
C THR A 65 -14.92 -2.32 9.97
N SER A 66 -15.64 -2.31 11.10
CA SER A 66 -15.09 -2.69 12.42
C SER A 66 -14.36 -4.03 12.37
N ASP A 67 -14.94 -5.01 11.68
CA ASP A 67 -14.42 -6.38 11.63
C ASP A 67 -13.40 -6.59 10.49
N SER A 68 -13.05 -5.53 9.75
CA SER A 68 -12.03 -5.64 8.71
C SER A 68 -10.66 -5.73 9.36
N ASP A 69 -9.83 -6.65 8.89
CA ASP A 69 -8.40 -6.66 9.19
C ASP A 69 -7.69 -5.52 8.44
N THR A 70 -6.48 -5.19 8.87
CA THR A 70 -5.66 -4.13 8.27
C THR A 70 -4.33 -4.66 7.80
N ASP A 71 -4.24 -4.85 6.49
CA ASP A 71 -3.04 -5.34 5.81
C ASP A 71 -2.13 -4.17 5.40
N ILE A 72 -0.84 -4.27 5.75
CA ILE A 72 0.15 -3.23 5.46
C ILE A 72 1.46 -3.78 4.89
N VAL A 73 2.10 -2.97 4.05
CA VAL A 73 3.54 -3.03 3.79
C VAL A 73 4.22 -2.00 4.67
N MET A 74 5.24 -2.41 5.41
CA MET A 74 6.02 -1.52 6.28
C MET A 74 7.33 -1.14 5.62
N TYR A 75 7.71 0.13 5.67
CA TYR A 75 9.00 0.63 5.19
C TYR A 75 9.79 1.17 6.36
N THR A 76 11.00 0.67 6.57
CA THR A 76 11.91 1.22 7.59
C THR A 76 13.36 0.89 7.26
N ARG A 77 14.30 1.55 7.94
CA ARG A 77 15.71 1.19 7.92
C ARG A 77 15.99 0.16 8.99
N CYS A 78 16.49 -1.00 8.59
CA CYS A 78 16.98 -1.98 9.56
C CYS A 78 18.14 -1.40 10.36
N GLU A 79 18.30 -1.91 11.57
CA GLU A 79 19.35 -1.55 12.51
C GLU A 79 20.76 -1.69 11.93
N GLU A 80 21.67 -0.86 12.43
CA GLU A 80 23.11 -0.93 12.12
C GLU A 80 23.44 -0.94 10.61
N GLY A 81 22.56 -0.38 9.78
CA GLY A 81 22.76 -0.35 8.33
C GLY A 81 22.58 -1.72 7.65
N LYS A 82 21.93 -2.68 8.31
CA LYS A 82 21.67 -4.02 7.76
C LYS A 82 21.03 -3.94 6.37
N MET A 83 21.55 -4.75 5.46
CA MET A 83 21.17 -4.87 4.05
C MET A 83 20.34 -6.13 3.80
N GLY A 84 19.77 -6.23 2.60
CA GLY A 84 18.90 -7.33 2.19
C GLY A 84 17.45 -7.19 2.64
N GLU A 85 16.71 -8.28 2.48
CA GLU A 85 15.31 -8.43 2.86
C GLU A 85 15.10 -8.26 4.37
N CYS A 86 13.94 -7.74 4.77
CA CYS A 86 13.57 -7.62 6.17
C CYS A 86 12.16 -8.13 6.46
N GLY A 87 11.94 -8.51 7.71
CA GLY A 87 10.71 -9.11 8.21
C GLY A 87 10.80 -9.28 9.72
N LEU A 88 9.79 -9.95 10.30
CA LEU A 88 9.66 -10.10 11.75
C LEU A 88 10.83 -10.87 12.40
N GLU A 89 11.45 -11.79 11.66
CA GLU A 89 12.50 -12.66 12.18
C GLU A 89 13.91 -12.07 12.06
N ASN A 90 14.12 -11.15 11.12
CA ASN A 90 15.45 -10.68 10.75
C ASN A 90 15.60 -9.15 10.80
N CYS A 91 14.64 -8.43 11.37
CA CYS A 91 14.77 -7.00 11.68
C CYS A 91 13.97 -6.68 12.95
N TYR A 92 14.67 -6.32 14.03
CA TYR A 92 13.99 -6.12 15.32
C TYR A 92 12.99 -4.95 15.24
N LYS A 93 13.28 -3.94 14.41
CA LYS A 93 12.43 -2.75 14.28
C LYS A 93 11.04 -3.08 13.74
N ILE A 94 10.92 -4.05 12.83
CA ILE A 94 9.62 -4.49 12.32
C ILE A 94 8.76 -5.04 13.46
N SER A 95 9.33 -5.92 14.29
CA SER A 95 8.64 -6.47 15.46
C SER A 95 8.30 -5.38 16.49
N LEU A 96 9.27 -4.52 16.82
CA LEU A 96 9.10 -3.41 17.75
C LEU A 96 7.96 -2.48 17.31
N PHE A 97 7.98 -2.01 16.06
CA PHE A 97 6.96 -1.10 15.55
C PHE A 97 5.59 -1.75 15.45
N LYS A 98 5.52 -3.05 15.11
CA LYS A 98 4.26 -3.80 15.18
C LYS A 98 3.67 -3.77 16.59
N HIS A 99 4.47 -4.10 17.60
CA HIS A 99 4.02 -4.10 18.99
C HIS A 99 3.61 -2.70 19.47
N MET A 100 4.40 -1.67 19.16
CA MET A 100 4.07 -0.30 19.52
C MET A 100 2.77 0.17 18.86
N PHE A 101 2.55 -0.17 17.58
CA PHE A 101 1.31 0.16 16.89
C PHE A 101 0.10 -0.54 17.51
N LEU A 102 0.22 -1.83 17.81
CA LEU A 102 -0.85 -2.59 18.46
C LEU A 102 -1.20 -2.01 19.83
N ASN A 103 -0.21 -1.56 20.60
CA ASN A 103 -0.44 -0.88 21.88
C ASN A 103 -1.18 0.45 21.70
N LEU A 104 -0.80 1.25 20.70
CA LEU A 104 -1.49 2.51 20.36
C LEU A 104 -2.96 2.22 20.03
N VAL A 105 -3.22 1.28 19.13
CA VAL A 105 -4.58 0.93 18.71
C VAL A 105 -5.41 0.37 19.86
N THR A 106 -4.82 -0.47 20.71
CA THR A 106 -5.49 -1.01 21.89
C THR A 106 -5.86 0.10 22.88
N PHE A 107 -4.97 1.08 23.06
CA PHE A 107 -5.23 2.23 23.93
C PHE A 107 -6.33 3.16 23.39
N GLU A 108 -6.26 3.50 22.09
CA GLU A 108 -7.18 4.47 21.46
C GLU A 108 -8.58 3.87 21.25
N HIS A 109 -8.66 2.58 20.89
CA HIS A 109 -9.92 1.94 20.46
C HIS A 109 -10.49 0.95 21.48
N ASN A 110 -9.74 0.59 22.53
CA ASN A 110 -10.12 -0.31 23.62
C ASN A 110 -10.93 -1.54 23.13
N SER A 111 -12.26 -1.51 23.24
CA SER A 111 -13.17 -2.60 22.85
C SER A 111 -13.32 -2.83 21.34
N GLN A 112 -12.74 -1.98 20.50
CA GLN A 112 -12.75 -2.09 19.03
C GLN A 112 -11.35 -2.12 18.41
N ALA A 113 -10.34 -2.57 19.16
CA ALA A 113 -9.02 -2.82 18.61
C ALA A 113 -9.10 -3.75 17.39
N TYR A 114 -8.42 -3.37 16.31
CA TYR A 114 -8.43 -4.12 15.06
C TYR A 114 -7.14 -4.88 14.85
N LYS A 115 -7.21 -5.94 14.05
CA LYS A 115 -6.03 -6.74 13.70
C LYS A 115 -5.18 -6.00 12.66
N LEU A 116 -3.87 -6.05 12.87
CA LEU A 116 -2.86 -5.57 11.95
C LEU A 116 -2.07 -6.78 11.40
N GLU A 117 -2.01 -6.89 10.09
CA GLU A 117 -1.18 -7.85 9.39
C GLU A 117 -0.10 -7.13 8.58
N ILE A 118 1.16 -7.48 8.82
CA ILE A 118 2.29 -6.99 8.01
C ILE A 118 2.51 -8.03 6.92
N VAL A 119 2.06 -7.72 5.70
CA VAL A 119 2.13 -8.66 4.56
C VAL A 119 3.48 -8.62 3.85
N ASP A 120 4.20 -7.50 3.95
CA ASP A 120 5.57 -7.37 3.48
C ASP A 120 6.29 -6.26 4.26
N SER A 121 7.63 -6.29 4.24
CA SER A 121 8.48 -5.25 4.80
C SER A 121 9.60 -4.90 3.82
N ILE A 122 9.82 -3.62 3.62
CA ILE A 122 10.81 -3.11 2.68
C ILE A 122 11.92 -2.40 3.46
N ASN A 123 13.12 -2.97 3.40
CA ASN A 123 14.31 -2.39 3.99
C ASN A 123 14.80 -1.20 3.15
N LEU A 124 14.68 0.01 3.69
CA LEU A 124 15.06 1.23 3.01
C LEU A 124 16.57 1.34 2.74
N ASN A 125 17.41 0.63 3.52
CA ASN A 125 18.86 0.58 3.26
C ASN A 125 19.13 -0.16 1.94
N GLN A 126 18.52 -1.35 1.78
CA GLN A 126 18.66 -2.16 0.57
C GLN A 126 18.01 -1.48 -0.64
N LEU A 127 16.81 -0.90 -0.46
CA LEU A 127 16.13 -0.15 -1.51
C LEU A 127 17.01 0.97 -2.07
N GLU A 128 17.60 1.77 -1.19
CA GLU A 128 18.47 2.88 -1.60
C GLU A 128 19.69 2.39 -2.38
N LYS A 129 20.28 1.27 -1.95
CA LYS A 129 21.40 0.63 -2.64
C LYS A 129 21.00 0.14 -4.04
N ASP A 130 19.89 -0.59 -4.15
CA ASP A 130 19.43 -1.15 -5.43
C ASP A 130 19.11 -0.03 -6.45
N ILE A 131 18.55 1.09 -5.99
CA ILE A 131 18.30 2.25 -6.87
C ILE A 131 19.63 2.86 -7.34
N LYS A 132 20.60 3.07 -6.44
CA LYS A 132 21.92 3.64 -6.77
C LYS A 132 22.70 2.77 -7.74
N ASP A 133 22.64 1.45 -7.53
CA ASP A 133 23.32 0.46 -8.38
C ASP A 133 22.57 0.17 -9.68
N LYS A 134 21.38 0.77 -9.87
CA LYS A 134 20.51 0.56 -11.03
C LYS A 134 20.13 -0.91 -11.21
N ASN A 135 19.94 -1.61 -10.09
CA ASN A 135 19.61 -3.03 -10.05
C ASN A 135 18.13 -3.25 -10.40
N ALA A 136 17.81 -3.21 -11.69
CA ALA A 136 16.45 -3.36 -12.20
C ALA A 136 15.82 -4.73 -11.88
N ASP A 137 16.66 -5.75 -11.66
CA ASP A 137 16.23 -7.12 -11.33
C ASP A 137 16.00 -7.33 -9.82
N SER A 138 16.18 -6.28 -9.00
CA SER A 138 15.90 -6.35 -7.57
C SER A 138 14.40 -6.57 -7.33
N ALA A 139 14.07 -7.73 -6.77
CA ALA A 139 12.71 -8.04 -6.35
C ALA A 139 12.17 -6.98 -5.36
N LEU A 140 13.00 -6.51 -4.43
CA LEU A 140 12.63 -5.49 -3.45
C LEU A 140 12.27 -4.16 -4.13
N LEU A 141 13.03 -3.76 -5.15
CA LEU A 141 12.78 -2.54 -5.93
C LEU A 141 11.48 -2.65 -6.74
N ILE A 142 11.24 -3.80 -7.38
CA ILE A 142 10.01 -4.08 -8.12
C ILE A 142 8.81 -4.07 -7.16
N ARG A 143 8.89 -4.76 -6.01
CA ARG A 143 7.83 -4.76 -4.98
C ARG A 143 7.55 -3.35 -4.46
N PHE A 144 8.59 -2.55 -4.18
CA PHE A 144 8.43 -1.14 -3.82
C PHE A 144 7.59 -0.40 -4.87
N CYS A 145 8.01 -0.41 -6.13
CA CYS A 145 7.29 0.28 -7.21
C CYS A 145 5.86 -0.24 -7.37
N PHE A 146 5.67 -1.55 -7.23
CA PHE A 146 4.36 -2.18 -7.31
C PHE A 146 3.42 -1.67 -6.21
N TYR A 147 3.83 -1.72 -4.94
CA TYR A 147 3.02 -1.19 -3.83
C TYR A 147 2.74 0.30 -3.98
N ARG A 148 3.73 1.10 -4.39
CA ARG A 148 3.54 2.55 -4.63
C ARG A 148 2.49 2.84 -5.72
N SER A 149 2.26 1.88 -6.62
CA SER A 149 1.30 1.99 -7.72
C SER A 149 -0.15 1.71 -7.30
N ILE A 150 -0.36 0.80 -6.34
CA ILE A 150 -1.72 0.34 -5.97
C ILE A 150 -2.16 0.69 -4.55
N CYS A 151 -1.23 0.89 -3.63
CA CYS A 151 -1.52 1.02 -2.21
C CYS A 151 -1.78 2.47 -1.81
N ARG A 152 -2.33 2.64 -0.61
CA ARG A 152 -2.54 3.96 0.00
C ARG A 152 -1.40 4.22 0.97
N GLY A 153 -0.51 5.13 0.59
CA GLY A 153 0.67 5.46 1.39
C GLY A 153 0.39 6.38 2.58
N VAL A 154 1.00 6.06 3.72
CA VAL A 154 1.16 6.91 4.90
C VAL A 154 2.65 7.27 5.05
N ASN A 155 2.93 8.52 5.41
CA ASN A 155 4.27 9.14 5.30
C ASN A 155 4.84 9.14 3.87
N ARG A 156 4.02 9.62 2.93
CA ARG A 156 4.41 9.71 1.51
C ARG A 156 5.65 10.56 1.26
N ARG A 157 5.97 11.50 2.16
CA ARG A 157 7.18 12.33 2.03
C ARG A 157 8.45 11.49 2.04
N LEU A 158 8.53 10.50 2.94
CA LEU A 158 9.66 9.56 3.00
C LEU A 158 9.74 8.74 1.70
N LEU A 159 8.61 8.18 1.26
CA LEU A 159 8.55 7.33 0.07
C LEU A 159 8.84 8.10 -1.24
N HIS A 160 8.41 9.36 -1.33
CA HIS A 160 8.64 10.22 -2.49
C HIS A 160 10.13 10.44 -2.78
N LYS A 161 11.00 10.40 -1.76
CA LYS A 161 12.46 10.45 -1.98
C LYS A 161 12.91 9.33 -2.92
N TYR A 162 12.50 8.10 -2.65
CA TYR A 162 12.88 6.92 -3.43
C TYR A 162 12.18 6.89 -4.79
N GLU A 163 10.90 7.28 -4.84
CA GLU A 163 10.18 7.41 -6.12
C GLU A 163 10.90 8.40 -7.07
N ASN A 164 11.36 9.53 -6.55
CA ASN A 164 12.10 10.52 -7.33
C ASN A 164 13.42 9.95 -7.84
N MET A 165 14.22 9.32 -6.97
CA MET A 165 15.49 8.68 -7.35
C MET A 165 15.33 7.65 -8.48
N ILE A 166 14.23 6.89 -8.46
CA ILE A 166 13.92 5.91 -9.54
C ILE A 166 13.54 6.67 -10.81
N SER A 167 12.64 7.65 -10.70
CA SER A 167 12.09 8.36 -11.86
C SER A 167 13.11 9.22 -12.61
N GLU A 168 14.14 9.72 -11.91
CA GLU A 168 15.25 10.47 -12.49
C GLU A 168 16.18 9.57 -13.31
N ASN A 169 16.08 8.25 -13.15
CA ASN A 169 16.87 7.25 -13.88
C ASN A 169 15.98 6.52 -14.90
N LEU A 170 15.79 7.14 -16.07
CA LEU A 170 14.90 6.62 -17.13
C LEU A 170 15.18 5.16 -17.53
N PRO A 171 16.44 4.71 -17.75
CA PRO A 171 16.71 3.32 -18.11
C PRO A 171 16.33 2.31 -17.02
N LEU A 172 16.55 2.66 -15.75
CA LEU A 172 16.13 1.83 -14.62
C LEU A 172 14.60 1.73 -14.57
N TRP A 173 13.93 2.86 -14.71
CA TRP A 173 12.48 2.94 -14.68
C TRP A 173 11.82 2.16 -15.82
N GLU A 174 12.37 2.21 -17.04
CA GLU A 174 11.83 1.46 -18.19
C GLU A 174 11.82 -0.05 -17.93
N LYS A 175 12.94 -0.61 -17.45
CA LYS A 175 13.01 -2.03 -17.09
C LYS A 175 12.03 -2.41 -15.99
N ILE A 176 11.97 -1.62 -14.92
CA ILE A 176 11.02 -1.88 -13.81
C ILE A 176 9.58 -1.82 -14.33
N SER A 177 9.27 -0.89 -15.22
CA SER A 177 7.91 -0.71 -15.72
C SER A 177 7.38 -1.95 -16.42
N GLU A 178 8.22 -2.68 -17.18
CA GLU A 178 7.87 -3.96 -17.80
C GLU A 178 7.49 -5.01 -16.74
N SER A 179 8.33 -5.19 -15.71
CA SER A 179 8.04 -6.12 -14.61
C SER A 179 6.78 -5.75 -13.82
N LEU A 180 6.45 -4.45 -13.72
CA LEU A 180 5.21 -4.01 -13.08
C LEU A 180 3.98 -4.43 -13.87
N GLU A 181 4.02 -4.33 -15.21
CA GLU A 181 2.87 -4.72 -16.03
C GLU A 181 2.50 -6.19 -15.81
N GLU A 182 3.51 -7.06 -15.75
CA GLU A 182 3.34 -8.50 -15.45
C GLU A 182 2.72 -8.72 -14.07
N CYS A 183 3.20 -8.02 -13.04
CA CYS A 183 2.63 -8.09 -11.69
C CYS A 183 1.15 -7.67 -11.68
N PHE A 184 0.80 -6.60 -12.39
CA PHE A 184 -0.58 -6.13 -12.50
C PHE A 184 -1.49 -7.11 -13.23
N GLU A 185 -1.00 -7.75 -14.30
CA GLU A 185 -1.75 -8.79 -14.99
C GLU A 185 -2.08 -9.97 -14.07
N GLY A 186 -1.13 -10.40 -13.24
CA GLY A 186 -1.33 -11.47 -12.28
C GLY A 186 -2.46 -11.17 -11.30
N ILE A 187 -2.50 -9.93 -10.77
CA ILE A 187 -3.50 -9.53 -9.77
C ILE A 187 -4.90 -9.42 -10.36
N ILE A 188 -5.04 -8.86 -11.56
CA ILE A 188 -6.34 -8.73 -12.24
C ILE A 188 -6.98 -10.11 -12.46
N LYS A 189 -6.17 -11.12 -12.78
CA LYS A 189 -6.62 -12.50 -12.99
C LYS A 189 -6.93 -13.23 -11.68
N SER A 190 -6.60 -12.67 -10.52
CA SER A 190 -6.78 -13.35 -9.24
C SER A 190 -8.24 -13.31 -8.74
N SER A 191 -8.74 -14.47 -8.29
CA SER A 191 -10.09 -14.62 -7.75
C SER A 191 -10.31 -13.81 -6.47
N GLN A 192 -9.28 -13.69 -5.62
CA GLN A 192 -9.32 -12.90 -4.39
C GLN A 192 -9.51 -11.41 -4.67
N HIS A 193 -8.87 -10.88 -5.71
CA HIS A 193 -9.02 -9.48 -6.11
C HIS A 193 -10.42 -9.20 -6.65
N THR A 194 -10.93 -10.09 -7.50
CA THR A 194 -12.32 -10.05 -7.96
C THR A 194 -13.31 -10.04 -6.80
N TYR A 195 -13.16 -10.98 -5.86
CA TYR A 195 -14.02 -11.09 -4.68
C TYR A 195 -14.02 -9.80 -3.85
N SER A 196 -12.85 -9.16 -3.71
CA SER A 196 -12.72 -7.90 -2.97
C SER A 196 -13.57 -6.78 -3.59
N PHE A 197 -13.62 -6.66 -4.92
CA PHE A 197 -14.47 -5.66 -5.59
C PHE A 197 -15.96 -5.90 -5.36
N HIS A 198 -16.42 -7.16 -5.40
CA HIS A 198 -17.81 -7.48 -5.08
C HIS A 198 -18.16 -7.12 -3.63
N LYS A 199 -17.25 -7.41 -2.69
CA LYS A 199 -17.39 -7.04 -1.29
C LYS A 199 -17.51 -5.52 -1.11
N TYR A 200 -16.69 -4.73 -1.82
CA TYR A 200 -16.77 -3.27 -1.75
C TYR A 200 -18.05 -2.71 -2.36
N ALA A 201 -18.50 -3.27 -3.49
CA ALA A 201 -19.77 -2.88 -4.11
C ALA A 201 -20.98 -3.21 -3.22
N GLY A 202 -20.99 -4.39 -2.58
CA GLY A 202 -22.02 -4.79 -1.62
C GLY A 202 -22.13 -3.82 -0.45
N ARG A 203 -20.99 -3.43 0.15
CA ARG A 203 -20.95 -2.46 1.25
C ARG A 203 -21.50 -1.07 0.89
N LEU A 204 -21.37 -0.65 -0.37
CA LEU A 204 -22.00 0.59 -0.84
C LEU A 204 -23.52 0.42 -0.96
N ALA A 205 -23.97 -0.71 -1.51
CA ALA A 205 -25.38 -1.02 -1.65
C ALA A 205 -26.10 -1.10 -0.28
N ASP A 206 -25.46 -1.70 0.73
CA ASP A 206 -25.99 -1.77 2.11
C ASP A 206 -26.20 -0.38 2.74
N LYS A 207 -25.46 0.63 2.27
CA LYS A 207 -25.61 2.04 2.67
C LYS A 207 -26.61 2.81 1.81
N GLY A 208 -27.33 2.14 0.92
CA GLY A 208 -28.23 2.76 -0.05
C GLY A 208 -27.54 3.49 -1.19
N ILE A 209 -26.20 3.37 -1.31
CA ILE A 209 -25.44 4.01 -2.38
C ILE A 209 -25.44 3.06 -3.59
N LYS A 210 -26.27 3.37 -4.58
CA LYS A 210 -26.30 2.61 -5.83
C LYS A 210 -25.02 2.85 -6.62
N LEU A 211 -24.36 1.77 -7.02
CA LEU A 211 -23.24 1.84 -7.95
C LEU A 211 -23.75 2.37 -9.30
N PRO A 212 -23.23 3.50 -9.81
CA PRO A 212 -23.61 3.98 -11.13
C PRO A 212 -23.34 2.92 -12.20
N GLY A 213 -24.21 2.78 -13.20
CA GLY A 213 -24.04 1.79 -14.28
C GLY A 213 -22.67 1.91 -14.97
N SER A 214 -22.20 3.14 -15.18
CA SER A 214 -20.86 3.41 -15.71
C SER A 214 -19.71 2.93 -14.82
N MET A 215 -19.90 2.82 -13.51
CA MET A 215 -18.90 2.20 -12.61
C MET A 215 -18.98 0.68 -12.61
N ALA A 216 -20.19 0.12 -12.72
CA ALA A 216 -20.36 -1.33 -12.84
C ALA A 216 -19.65 -1.87 -14.09
N GLU A 217 -19.80 -1.17 -15.22
CA GLU A 217 -19.11 -1.48 -16.47
C GLU A 217 -17.59 -1.36 -16.33
N LYS A 218 -17.08 -0.31 -15.66
CA LYS A 218 -15.63 -0.17 -15.41
C LYS A 218 -15.05 -1.27 -14.53
N ILE A 219 -15.82 -1.78 -13.55
CA ILE A 219 -15.37 -2.92 -12.73
C ILE A 219 -15.28 -4.18 -13.59
N LYS A 220 -16.31 -4.45 -14.39
CA LYS A 220 -16.35 -5.60 -15.32
C LYS A 220 -15.19 -5.56 -16.32
N ASP A 221 -15.02 -4.43 -17.00
CA ASP A 221 -13.92 -4.19 -17.94
C ASP A 221 -12.54 -4.32 -17.28
N TYR A 222 -12.36 -3.82 -16.05
CA TYR A 222 -11.11 -3.98 -15.31
C TYR A 222 -10.82 -5.44 -14.94
N LEU A 223 -11.83 -6.19 -14.50
CA LEU A 223 -11.69 -7.59 -14.09
C LEU A 223 -11.73 -8.57 -15.28
N LYS A 224 -11.91 -8.07 -16.51
CA LYS A 224 -12.07 -8.86 -17.74
C LYS A 224 -13.28 -9.83 -17.66
N GLN A 225 -14.41 -9.32 -17.17
CA GLN A 225 -15.69 -10.04 -16.98
C GLN A 225 -16.84 -9.43 -17.76
#